data_AF-A0A482XCH3-F1
#
_entry.id   AF-A0A482XCH3-F1
#
_cell.length_a   1.000
_cell.length_b   1.000
_cell.length_c   1.000
_cell.angle_alpha   90.00
_cell.angle_beta   90.00
_cell.angle_gamma   90.00
#
_symmetry.space_group_name_H-M   'P 1'
#
loop_
_entity.id
_entity.type
_entity.pdbx_description
1 polymer ?
#
loop_
_entity_poly.entity_id
_entity_poly.type
_entity_poly.pdbx_seq_one_letter_code
_entity_poly.pdbx_strand_id
1 'polypeptide(L)'
;YIGEIISDCEADTREDDSYLFDLDNRDGETYCIDACRYGNIARFINHMCVPNLLPVRVFIDHQDLHFPRIAFFANRDIMANEELG
;
A
#
# COMPACT_ATOMS: atom_id res chain seq x y z
N TYR A 1 -1.12 -4.66 1.19
CA TYR A 1 0.13 -3.99 1.55
C TYR A 1 0.18 -3.86 3.08
N ILE A 2 1.24 -4.36 3.72
CA ILE A 2 1.41 -4.30 5.19
C ILE A 2 2.76 -3.67 5.48
N GLY A 3 2.78 -2.75 6.45
CA GLY A 3 3.97 -2.11 6.99
C GLY A 3 3.67 -1.25 8.21
N GLU A 4 4.59 -0.36 8.55
CA GLU A 4 4.45 0.64 9.60
C GLU A 4 3.50 1.76 9.13
N ILE A 5 2.52 2.16 9.93
CA ILE A 5 1.65 3.31 9.61
C ILE A 5 2.31 4.56 10.19
N ILE A 6 2.58 5.53 9.34
CA ILE A 6 3.17 6.82 9.73
C ILE A 6 2.35 7.97 9.14
N SER A 7 2.43 9.14 9.77
CA SER A 7 1.87 10.37 9.21
C SER A 7 2.72 10.90 8.06
N ASP A 8 2.14 11.67 7.16
CA ASP A 8 2.89 12.27 6.05
C ASP A 8 4.07 13.14 6.52
N CYS A 9 3.91 13.86 7.64
CA CYS A 9 5.01 14.65 8.21
C CYS A 9 6.19 13.81 8.70
N GLU A 10 5.96 12.56 9.12
CA GLU A 10 7.04 11.62 9.45
C GLU A 10 7.62 11.02 8.17
N ALA A 11 6.78 10.73 7.17
CA ALA A 11 7.21 10.22 5.87
C ALA A 11 8.18 11.18 5.16
N ASP A 12 7.92 12.49 5.22
CA ASP A 12 8.79 13.54 4.68
C ASP A 12 10.19 13.57 5.31
N THR A 13 10.36 12.99 6.50
CA THR A 13 11.66 12.92 7.19
C THR A 13 12.46 11.66 6.84
N ARG A 14 11.85 10.68 6.16
CA ARG A 14 12.51 9.42 5.79
C ARG A 14 13.45 9.65 4.61
N GLU A 15 14.64 9.06 4.68
CA GLU A 15 15.63 9.14 3.59
C GLU A 15 15.30 8.22 2.40
N ASP A 16 14.61 7.11 2.65
CA ASP A 16 14.17 6.13 1.64
C ASP A 16 12.65 6.09 1.58
N ASP A 17 12.10 6.51 0.44
CA ASP A 17 10.67 6.57 0.13
C ASP A 17 10.21 5.44 -0.80
N SER A 18 11.10 4.50 -1.16
CA SER A 18 10.85 3.46 -2.16
C SER A 18 9.73 2.47 -1.77
N TYR A 19 9.36 2.43 -0.48
CA TYR A 19 8.41 1.47 0.09
C TYR A 19 7.22 2.15 0.78
N LEU A 20 6.89 3.38 0.38
CA LEU A 20 5.72 4.11 0.86
C LEU A 20 4.48 3.76 0.03
N PHE A 21 3.34 3.66 0.71
CA PHE A 21 2.03 3.51 0.11
C PHE A 21 1.04 4.50 0.75
N ASP A 22 0.56 5.46 -0.01
CA ASP A 22 -0.30 6.52 0.49
C ASP A 22 -1.71 6.03 0.82
N LEU A 23 -2.25 6.49 1.96
CA LEU A 23 -3.62 6.22 2.40
C LEU A 23 -4.48 7.46 2.23
N ASP A 24 -4.46 8.05 1.02
CA ASP A 24 -5.20 9.26 0.66
C ASP A 24 -6.59 9.32 1.30
N ASN A 25 -6.83 10.34 2.11
CA ASN A 25 -8.14 10.65 2.66
C ASN A 25 -8.58 12.04 2.18
N ARG A 26 -9.84 12.19 1.78
CA ARG A 26 -10.33 13.44 1.16
C ARG A 26 -10.47 14.60 2.14
N ASP A 27 -10.53 14.31 3.43
CA ASP A 27 -10.79 15.28 4.49
C ASP A 27 -9.82 15.04 5.65
N GLY A 28 -8.83 15.91 5.81
CA GLY A 28 -8.01 15.99 7.03
C GLY A 28 -6.59 15.42 6.92
N GLU A 29 -6.14 14.78 7.99
CA GLU A 29 -4.79 14.23 8.12
C GLU A 29 -4.59 13.00 7.23
N THR A 30 -3.47 13.00 6.51
CA THR A 30 -3.04 11.93 5.63
C THR A 30 -1.95 11.09 6.29
N TYR A 31 -1.98 9.81 5.95
CA TYR A 31 -1.10 8.79 6.48
C TYR A 31 -0.60 7.94 5.32
N CYS A 32 0.53 7.28 5.52
CA CYS A 32 1.05 6.29 4.58
C CYS A 32 1.49 5.02 5.32
N ILE A 33 1.59 3.93 4.58
CA ILE A 33 2.18 2.68 5.04
C ILE A 33 3.62 2.63 4.54
N ASP A 34 4.58 2.63 5.45
CA ASP A 34 5.99 2.41 5.17
C ASP A 34 6.37 0.94 5.37
N ALA A 35 6.74 0.27 4.29
CA ALA A 35 7.22 -1.11 4.31
C ALA A 35 8.76 -1.25 4.27
N CYS A 36 9.51 -0.16 4.43
CA CYS A 36 10.98 -0.16 4.35
C CYS A 36 11.59 -1.05 5.42
N ARG A 37 11.24 -0.82 6.70
CA ARG A 37 11.79 -1.55 7.85
C ARG A 37 10.94 -2.75 8.27
N TYR A 38 9.62 -2.59 8.20
CA TYR A 38 8.64 -3.60 8.58
C TYR A 38 7.66 -3.75 7.44
N GLY A 39 7.61 -4.92 6.79
CA GLY A 39 6.68 -5.15 5.69
C GLY A 39 6.49 -6.63 5.39
N ASN A 40 5.44 -6.95 4.65
CA ASN A 40 5.19 -8.32 4.19
C ASN A 40 5.63 -8.52 2.72
N ILE A 41 5.28 -9.66 2.11
CA ILE A 41 5.62 -9.98 0.72
C ILE A 41 5.22 -8.91 -0.29
N ALA A 42 4.16 -8.13 0.00
CA ALA A 42 3.66 -7.12 -0.92
C ALA A 42 4.64 -5.95 -1.13
N ARG A 43 5.64 -5.77 -0.26
CA ARG A 43 6.69 -4.74 -0.43
C ARG A 43 7.58 -4.98 -1.65
N PHE A 44 7.57 -6.19 -2.21
CA PHE A 44 8.40 -6.59 -3.35
C PHE A 44 7.63 -6.63 -4.67
N ILE A 45 6.35 -6.26 -4.65
CA ILE A 45 5.56 -6.10 -5.88
C ILE A 45 6.10 -4.88 -6.61
N ASN A 46 6.55 -5.07 -7.84
CA ASN A 46 7.09 -3.99 -8.66
C ASN A 46 5.96 -3.14 -9.26
N HIS A 47 6.29 -1.91 -9.63
CA HIS A 47 5.37 -1.08 -10.40
C HIS A 47 5.22 -1.62 -11.84
N MET A 48 3.98 -1.74 -12.30
CA MET A 48 3.67 -2.04 -13.69
C MET A 48 2.73 -0.96 -14.27
N CYS A 49 3.11 -0.35 -15.39
CA CYS A 49 2.28 0.68 -16.05
C CYS A 49 0.90 0.15 -16.49
N VAL A 50 0.81 -1.16 -16.74
CA VAL A 50 -0.43 -1.89 -17.04
C VAL A 50 -0.57 -3.02 -16.03
N PRO A 51 -1.04 -2.71 -14.80
CA PRO A 51 -0.96 -3.64 -13.69
C PRO A 51 -1.88 -4.83 -13.87
N ASN A 52 -1.51 -5.98 -13.29
CA ASN A 52 -2.39 -7.15 -13.16
C ASN A 52 -3.01 -7.25 -11.75
N LEU A 53 -2.58 -6.38 -10.82
CA LEU A 53 -3.18 -6.21 -9.50
C LEU A 53 -3.89 -4.86 -9.35
N LEU A 54 -4.89 -4.82 -8.48
CA LEU A 54 -5.57 -3.60 -8.05
C LEU A 54 -5.52 -3.49 -6.52
N PRO A 55 -5.01 -2.36 -5.96
CA PRO A 55 -5.14 -2.08 -4.54
C PRO A 55 -6.56 -1.65 -4.20
N VAL A 56 -7.13 -2.24 -3.15
CA VAL A 56 -8.48 -1.97 -2.65
C VAL A 56 -8.40 -1.68 -1.15
N ARG A 57 -9.08 -0.61 -0.71
CA ARG A 57 -9.24 -0.26 0.71
C ARG A 57 -10.27 -1.19 1.35
N VAL A 58 -9.90 -1.84 2.45
CA VAL A 58 -10.75 -2.78 3.18
C VAL A 58 -10.77 -2.42 4.66
N PHE A 59 -11.96 -2.46 5.25
CA PHE A 59 -12.20 -2.23 6.67
C PHE A 59 -12.68 -3.56 7.28
N ILE A 60 -11.92 -4.08 8.24
CA ILE A 60 -12.19 -5.39 8.85
C ILE A 60 -12.42 -5.22 10.36
N ASP A 61 -11.37 -4.83 11.08
CA ASP A 61 -11.41 -4.77 12.55
C ASP A 61 -11.99 -3.44 13.07
N HIS A 62 -11.92 -2.38 12.26
CA HIS A 62 -12.49 -1.07 12.55
C HIS A 62 -12.97 -0.40 11.25
N GLN A 63 -13.75 0.67 11.41
CA GLN A 63 -14.29 1.48 10.30
C GLN A 63 -13.71 2.90 10.25
N ASP A 64 -12.61 3.16 10.98
CA ASP A 64 -11.87 4.41 10.86
C ASP A 64 -11.31 4.58 9.44
N LEU A 65 -11.78 5.61 8.74
CA LEU A 65 -11.46 5.89 7.34
C LEU A 65 -10.00 6.28 7.12
N HIS A 66 -9.28 6.73 8.17
CA HIS A 66 -7.87 7.10 8.09
C HIS A 66 -6.96 5.87 7.95
N PHE A 67 -7.38 4.70 8.45
CA PHE A 67 -6.53 3.51 8.54
C PHE A 67 -7.09 2.29 7.77
N PRO A 68 -7.44 2.43 6.47
CA PRO A 68 -7.86 1.28 5.68
C PRO A 68 -6.72 0.25 5.59
N ARG A 69 -7.07 -1.04 5.50
CA ARG A 69 -6.11 -2.04 5.04
C ARG A 69 -6.09 -2.05 3.52
N ILE A 70 -4.89 -2.18 2.95
CA ILE A 70 -4.73 -2.31 1.49
C ILE A 70 -4.68 -3.79 1.13
N ALA A 71 -5.68 -4.26 0.37
CA ALA A 71 -5.72 -5.60 -0.20
C ALA A 71 -5.47 -5.54 -1.71
N PHE A 72 -4.63 -6.44 -2.24
CA PHE A 72 -4.43 -6.56 -3.68
C PHE A 72 -5.32 -7.66 -4.25
N PHE A 73 -6.03 -7.34 -5.33
CA PHE A 73 -6.85 -8.29 -6.08
C PHE A 73 -6.38 -8.36 -7.52
N ALA A 74 -6.45 -9.55 -8.14
CA ALA A 74 -6.19 -9.70 -9.56
C ALA A 74 -7.28 -8.98 -10.38
N ASN A 75 -6.89 -8.18 -11.38
CA ASN A 75 -7.81 -7.46 -12.25
C ASN A 75 -8.07 -8.16 -13.60
N ARG A 76 -7.32 -9.23 -13.85
CA ARG A 76 -7.45 -10.18 -14.95
C ARG A 76 -6.87 -11.51 -14.52
N ASP A 77 -7.03 -12.54 -15.35
CA ASP A 77 -6.33 -13.80 -15.16
C ASP A 77 -4.81 -13.60 -15.26
N ILE A 78 -4.08 -14.18 -14.31
CA ILE A 78 -2.62 -14.11 -14.18
C ILE A 78 -2.06 -15.48 -14.49
N MET A 79 -1.16 -15.57 -15.47
CA MET A 79 -0.56 -16.85 -15.85
C MET A 79 0.47 -17.32 -14.81
N ALA A 80 0.73 -18.62 -14.78
CA ALA A 80 1.78 -19.15 -13.91
C ALA A 80 3.14 -18.53 -14.25
N ASN A 81 3.86 -18.07 -13.22
CA ASN A 81 5.14 -17.35 -13.30
C ASN A 81 5.07 -15.95 -13.93
N GLU A 82 3.87 -15.41 -14.18
CA GLU A 82 3.72 -14.00 -14.54
C GLU A 82 4.05 -13.12 -13.33
N GLU A 83 4.83 -12.06 -13.54
CA GLU A 83 5.18 -11.10 -12.49
C GLU A 83 3.96 -10.32 -12.04
N LEU A 84 3.84 -10.10 -10.72
CA LEU A 84 2.79 -9.29 -10.13
C LEU A 84 3.20 -7.81 -10.12
N GLY A 85 2.29 -6.92 -10.54
CA GLY A 85 2.51 -5.47 -10.52
C GLY A 85 1.30 -4.66 -10.91
#